data_AF-K1R6V4-F1
#
_entry.id   AF-K1R6V4-F1
#
_cell.length_a   1.000
_cell.length_b   1.000
_cell.length_c   1.000
_cell.angle_alpha   90.00
_cell.angle_beta   90.00
_cell.angle_gamma   90.00
#
_symmetry.space_group_name_H-M   'P 1'
#
loop_
_entity.id
_entity.type
_entity.pdbx_description
1 polymer ?
#
loop_
_entity_poly.entity_id
_entity_poly.type
_entity_poly.pdbx_seq_one_letter_code
_entity_poly.pdbx_strand_id
1 'polypeptide(L)'
;MAENQKFNALNLTTIPFDEQACIFENRFILAGDLDDSKPSRDLSRAPSMQPFLTTPYPFKVQLPMIHLCLEGSMRIKLNLNECELRRNSLMIVTPGSIGQCLEISADCRIVLIALSQDYVITENN
;
A
#
# COMPACT_ATOMS: atom_id res chain seq x y z
N MET A 1 -29.04 14.23 -10.47
CA MET A 1 -28.43 13.91 -9.17
C MET A 1 -26.99 13.55 -9.44
N ALA A 2 -26.06 14.48 -9.23
CA ALA A 2 -24.63 14.24 -9.50
C ALA A 2 -24.00 13.64 -8.24
N GLU A 3 -23.49 12.41 -8.34
CA GLU A 3 -22.76 11.77 -7.26
C GLU A 3 -21.49 12.58 -6.95
N ASN A 4 -21.40 13.05 -5.71
CA ASN A 4 -20.29 13.83 -5.20
C ASN A 4 -19.14 12.87 -4.90
N GLN A 5 -18.35 12.49 -5.91
CA GLN A 5 -17.23 11.57 -5.76
C GLN A 5 -16.05 12.29 -5.06
N LYS A 6 -16.16 12.48 -3.74
CA LYS A 6 -15.22 13.24 -2.90
C LYS A 6 -14.02 12.43 -2.38
N PHE A 7 -13.70 11.28 -2.98
CA PHE A 7 -12.57 10.45 -2.55
C PHE A 7 -11.72 10.04 -3.74
N ASN A 8 -10.41 10.24 -3.64
CA ASN A 8 -9.47 9.65 -4.57
C ASN A 8 -9.52 8.12 -4.40
N ALA A 9 -9.88 7.41 -5.46
CA ALA A 9 -9.92 5.94 -5.45
C ALA A 9 -8.50 5.39 -5.56
N LEU A 10 -8.12 4.50 -4.64
CA LEU A 10 -6.88 3.74 -4.72
C LEU A 10 -7.16 2.38 -5.36
N ASN A 11 -6.71 2.27 -6.62
CA ASN A 11 -6.89 1.14 -7.51
C ASN A 11 -5.54 0.57 -7.94
N LEU A 12 -5.51 -0.64 -8.49
CA LEU A 12 -4.29 -1.29 -9.01
C LEU A 12 -3.54 -0.38 -9.98
N THR A 13 -4.24 0.35 -10.84
CA THR A 13 -3.64 1.26 -11.83
C THR A 13 -3.05 2.54 -11.24
N THR A 14 -3.37 2.86 -9.98
CA THR A 14 -2.89 4.08 -9.29
C THR A 14 -1.70 3.80 -8.40
N ILE A 15 -1.41 2.54 -8.08
CA ILE A 15 -0.25 2.18 -7.28
C ILE A 15 0.99 2.34 -8.16
N PRO A 16 2.00 3.09 -7.73
CA PRO A 16 3.22 3.25 -8.49
C PRO A 16 4.04 1.97 -8.35
N PHE A 17 4.14 1.22 -9.44
CA PHE A 17 5.03 0.06 -9.50
C PHE A 17 6.41 0.52 -9.95
N ASP A 18 7.46 0.06 -9.26
CA ASP A 18 8.81 0.14 -9.79
C ASP A 18 9.17 -1.14 -10.56
N GLU A 19 10.34 -1.16 -11.20
CA GLU A 19 10.82 -2.30 -11.99
C GLU A 19 10.98 -3.60 -11.17
N GLN A 20 10.93 -3.53 -9.84
CA GLN A 20 11.05 -4.68 -8.94
C GLN A 20 9.69 -5.25 -8.53
N ALA A 21 8.58 -4.61 -8.90
CA ALA A 21 7.25 -5.15 -8.65
C ALA A 21 7.00 -6.41 -9.49
N CYS A 22 6.67 -7.51 -8.81
CA CYS A 22 6.22 -8.74 -9.44
C CYS A 22 4.72 -8.66 -9.68
N ILE A 23 4.30 -8.66 -10.94
CA ILE A 23 2.90 -8.65 -11.36
C ILE A 23 2.59 -10.02 -11.98
N PHE A 24 1.67 -10.75 -11.37
CA PHE A 24 1.19 -12.03 -11.87
C PHE A 24 -0.24 -11.88 -12.41
N GLU A 25 -0.41 -12.20 -13.69
CA GLU A 25 -1.67 -12.16 -14.44
C GLU A 25 -2.47 -10.86 -14.31
N ASN A 26 -1.84 -9.75 -13.92
CA ASN A 26 -2.51 -8.47 -13.62
C ASN A 26 -3.57 -8.57 -12.50
N ARG A 27 -3.50 -9.62 -11.68
CA ARG A 27 -4.43 -9.95 -10.58
C ARG A 27 -3.75 -10.06 -9.23
N PHE A 28 -2.44 -10.30 -9.22
CA PHE A 28 -1.63 -10.34 -8.03
C PHE A 28 -0.42 -9.43 -8.23
N ILE A 29 -0.17 -8.56 -7.28
CA ILE A 29 1.00 -7.69 -7.28
C ILE A 29 1.73 -7.83 -5.96
N LEU A 30 3.03 -8.08 -6.06
CA LEU A 30 3.97 -8.02 -4.97
C LEU A 30 4.98 -6.91 -5.28
N ALA A 31 4.96 -5.84 -4.50
CA ALA A 31 5.88 -4.72 -4.64
C ALA A 31 6.62 -4.48 -3.33
N GLY A 32 7.84 -3.98 -3.40
CA GLY A 32 8.66 -3.70 -2.23
C GLY A 32 10.04 -4.32 -2.30
N ASP A 33 10.90 -3.85 -1.42
CA ASP A 33 12.30 -4.25 -1.39
C ASP A 33 12.48 -5.52 -0.54
N LEU A 34 12.46 -6.67 -1.21
CA LEU A 34 12.69 -7.99 -0.62
C LEU A 34 14.18 -8.37 -0.58
N ASP A 35 15.06 -7.56 -1.17
CA ASP A 35 16.47 -7.87 -1.34
C ASP A 35 17.32 -7.04 -0.38
N ASP A 36 17.69 -7.64 0.75
CA ASP A 36 18.54 -7.02 1.77
C ASP A 36 19.96 -6.66 1.28
N SER A 37 20.37 -7.11 0.09
CA SER A 37 21.67 -6.77 -0.48
C SER A 37 21.71 -5.41 -1.17
N LYS A 38 20.55 -4.80 -1.45
CA LYS A 38 20.46 -3.48 -2.09
C LYS A 38 20.36 -2.36 -1.03
N PRO A 39 20.91 -1.17 -1.31
CA PRO A 39 20.73 -0.03 -0.43
C PRO A 39 19.25 0.32 -0.33
N SER A 40 18.75 0.45 0.91
CA SER A 40 17.36 0.78 1.19
C SER A 40 16.95 2.07 0.48
N ARG A 41 15.86 2.01 -0.29
CA ARG A 41 15.29 3.18 -0.94
C ARG A 41 14.48 3.98 0.08
N ASP A 42 14.80 5.27 0.24
CA ASP A 42 14.01 6.18 1.06
C ASP A 42 12.63 6.42 0.41
N LEU A 43 11.62 5.72 0.92
CA LEU A 43 10.23 5.81 0.46
C LEU A 43 9.65 7.21 0.65
N SER A 44 10.13 7.99 1.64
CA SER A 44 9.68 9.36 1.86
C SER A 44 10.05 10.30 0.71
N ARG A 45 11.10 9.94 -0.05
CA ARG A 45 11.62 10.73 -1.18
C ARG A 45 11.30 10.14 -2.54
N ALA A 46 10.73 8.93 -2.60
CA ALA A 46 10.38 8.29 -3.85
C ALA A 46 9.33 9.13 -4.59
N PRO A 47 9.61 9.65 -5.82
CA PRO A 47 8.66 10.49 -6.56
C PRO A 47 7.31 9.81 -6.77
N SER A 48 7.35 8.49 -6.91
CA SER A 48 6.21 7.62 -7.09
C SER A 48 5.31 7.56 -5.84
N MET A 49 5.88 7.67 -4.64
CA MET A 49 5.16 7.67 -3.36
C MET A 49 4.62 9.05 -2.97
N GLN A 50 5.16 10.14 -3.53
CA GLN A 50 4.77 11.50 -3.14
C GLN A 50 3.25 11.75 -3.18
N PRO A 51 2.47 11.30 -4.17
CA PRO A 51 1.02 11.51 -4.18
C PRO A 51 0.31 10.90 -2.95
N PHE A 52 0.84 9.80 -2.41
CA PHE A 52 0.29 9.11 -1.24
C PHE A 52 0.70 9.74 0.08
N LEU A 53 1.92 10.30 0.12
CA LEU A 53 2.50 10.89 1.33
C LEU A 53 2.08 12.35 1.52
N THR A 54 1.83 13.08 0.44
CA THR A 54 1.60 14.53 0.48
C THR A 54 0.13 14.93 0.35
N THR A 55 -0.76 13.98 0.01
CA THR A 55 -2.19 14.30 -0.10
C THR A 55 -2.76 14.65 1.28
N PRO A 56 -3.48 15.77 1.43
CA PRO A 56 -4.19 16.07 2.66
C PRO A 56 -5.48 15.24 2.80
N TYR A 57 -5.92 14.57 1.73
CA TYR A 57 -7.19 13.84 1.69
C TYR A 57 -6.99 12.32 1.69
N PRO A 58 -7.84 11.58 2.42
CA PRO A 58 -7.78 10.12 2.45
C PRO A 58 -8.24 9.50 1.13
N PHE A 59 -7.76 8.29 0.87
CA PHE A 59 -8.11 7.48 -0.29
C PHE A 59 -9.14 6.42 0.07
N LYS A 60 -10.07 6.14 -0.84
CA LYS A 60 -10.92 4.95 -0.74
C LYS A 60 -10.23 3.78 -1.44
N VAL A 61 -9.88 2.76 -0.67
CA VAL A 61 -9.25 1.54 -1.17
C VAL A 61 -10.29 0.71 -1.91
N GLN A 62 -10.03 0.36 -3.17
CA GLN A 62 -10.96 -0.47 -3.96
C GLN A 62 -10.53 -1.94 -4.04
N LEU A 63 -9.34 -2.29 -3.59
CA LEU A 63 -8.80 -3.66 -3.68
C LEU A 63 -8.26 -4.16 -2.34
N PRO A 64 -8.27 -5.48 -2.09
CA PRO A 64 -7.61 -6.03 -0.92
C PRO A 64 -6.09 -5.84 -1.03
N MET A 65 -5.48 -5.36 0.06
CA MET A 65 -4.04 -5.16 0.15
C MET A 65 -3.51 -5.66 1.48
N ILE A 66 -2.24 -6.09 1.49
CA ILE A 66 -1.51 -6.49 2.67
C ILE A 66 -0.20 -5.70 2.68
N HIS A 67 0.11 -5.06 3.80
CA HIS A 67 1.37 -4.37 4.03
C HIS A 67 2.16 -5.11 5.09
N LEU A 68 3.37 -5.54 4.78
CA LEU A 68 4.31 -6.12 5.72
C LEU A 68 5.47 -5.14 5.91
N CYS A 69 5.67 -4.66 7.15
CA CYS A 69 6.77 -3.76 7.46
C CYS A 69 8.01 -4.57 7.86
N LEU A 70 9.05 -4.49 7.04
CA LEU A 70 10.32 -5.18 7.24
C LEU A 70 11.28 -4.34 8.09
N GLU A 71 11.21 -3.01 7.99
CA GLU A 71 12.10 -2.07 8.69
C GLU A 71 11.47 -0.68 8.81
N GLY A 72 12.00 0.13 9.72
CA GLY A 72 11.47 1.45 10.06
C GLY A 72 10.05 1.40 10.63
N SER A 73 9.31 2.46 10.34
CA SER A 73 7.92 2.66 10.73
C SER A 73 7.10 3.44 9.68
N MET A 74 5.80 3.20 9.69
CA MET A 74 4.80 3.93 8.91
C MET A 74 3.55 4.15 9.78
N ARG A 75 3.07 5.40 9.86
CA ARG A 75 1.84 5.75 10.56
C ARG A 75 0.73 6.00 9.55
N ILE A 76 -0.39 5.33 9.71
CA ILE A 76 -1.50 5.32 8.76
C ILE A 76 -2.80 5.53 9.54
N LYS A 77 -3.71 6.32 8.97
CA LYS A 77 -5.09 6.40 9.42
C LYS A 77 -5.96 5.51 8.55
N LEU A 78 -6.55 4.47 9.13
CA LEU A 78 -7.43 3.54 8.44
C LEU A 78 -8.81 3.57 9.11
N ASN A 79 -9.85 3.94 8.35
CA ASN A 79 -11.22 4.09 8.85
C ASN A 79 -11.30 4.93 10.14
N LEU A 80 -10.59 6.08 10.13
CA LEU A 80 -10.44 7.01 11.25
C LEU A 80 -9.62 6.51 12.45
N ASN A 81 -9.20 5.25 12.46
CA ASN A 81 -8.29 4.72 13.47
C ASN A 81 -6.84 4.93 13.04
N GLU A 82 -6.01 5.44 13.93
CA GLU A 82 -4.58 5.56 13.68
C GLU A 82 -3.88 4.27 14.07
N CYS A 83 -3.08 3.76 13.15
CA CYS A 83 -2.31 2.54 13.30
C CYS A 83 -0.85 2.85 12.98
N GLU A 84 0.06 2.24 13.73
CA GLU A 84 1.49 2.32 13.48
C GLU A 84 1.99 0.93 13.06
N LEU A 85 2.63 0.87 11.88
CA LEU A 85 3.36 -0.29 11.42
C LEU A 85 4.82 -0.11 11.81
N ARG A 86 5.38 -1.15 12.42
CA ARG A 86 6.81 -1.29 12.72
C ARG A 86 7.32 -2.61 12.17
N ARG A 87 8.63 -2.85 12.22
CA ARG A 87 9.22 -4.15 11.86
C ARG A 87 8.37 -5.33 12.38
N ASN A 88 8.08 -6.28 11.49
CA ASN A 88 7.25 -7.48 11.69
C ASN A 88 5.74 -7.21 11.88
N SER A 89 5.28 -5.98 11.65
CA SER A 89 3.86 -5.67 11.62
C SER A 89 3.26 -6.03 10.26
N LEU A 90 2.08 -6.64 10.29
CA LEU A 90 1.27 -6.96 9.12
C LEU A 90 -0.05 -6.18 9.20
N MET A 91 -0.42 -5.50 8.12
CA MET A 91 -1.70 -4.82 8.00
C MET A 91 -2.46 -5.30 6.79
N ILE A 92 -3.66 -5.81 7.03
CA ILE A 92 -4.60 -6.20 5.97
C ILE A 92 -5.60 -5.06 5.80
N VAL A 93 -5.72 -4.58 4.57
CA VAL A 93 -6.65 -3.52 4.17
C VAL A 93 -7.69 -4.13 3.23
N THR A 94 -8.96 -4.04 3.62
CA THR A 94 -10.07 -4.58 2.84
C THR A 94 -10.64 -3.52 1.88
N PRO A 95 -11.21 -3.95 0.75
CA PRO A 95 -11.95 -3.05 -0.14
C PRO A 95 -13.01 -2.25 0.61
N GLY A 96 -13.13 -0.97 0.26
CA GLY A 96 -14.04 -0.01 0.89
C GLY A 96 -13.42 0.75 2.06
N SER A 97 -12.27 0.32 2.57
CA SER A 97 -11.56 1.05 3.63
C SER A 97 -11.09 2.43 3.17
N ILE A 98 -11.10 3.38 4.08
CA ILE A 98 -10.63 4.75 3.87
C ILE A 98 -9.26 4.89 4.54
N GLY A 99 -8.21 5.04 3.75
CA GLY A 99 -6.82 5.07 4.20
C GLY A 99 -6.12 6.40 3.94
N GLN A 100 -5.27 6.84 4.86
CA GLN A 100 -4.39 8.00 4.69
C GLN A 100 -3.02 7.68 5.29
N CYS A 101 -1.94 7.87 4.53
CA CYS A 101 -0.60 7.84 5.09
C CYS A 101 -0.36 9.15 5.86
N LEU A 102 0.02 9.04 7.13
CA LEU A 102 0.31 10.20 7.98
C LEU A 102 1.80 10.50 8.04
N GLU A 103 2.63 9.44 8.13
CA GLU A 103 4.07 9.56 8.30
C GLU A 103 4.76 8.28 7.84
N ILE A 104 5.95 8.43 7.28
CA ILE A 104 6.84 7.31 6.94
C ILE A 104 8.26 7.69 7.32
N SER A 105 8.94 6.77 8.00
CA SER A 105 10.36 6.92 8.33
C SER A 105 11.24 6.77 7.09
N ALA A 106 12.44 7.36 7.10
CA ALA A 106 13.36 7.33 5.95
C ALA A 106 13.96 5.94 5.70
N ASP A 107 14.05 5.11 6.74
CA ASP A 107 14.49 3.71 6.71
C ASP A 107 13.31 2.73 6.51
N CYS A 108 12.11 3.23 6.25
CA CYS A 108 10.94 2.37 6.12
C CYS A 108 11.06 1.43 4.92
N ARG A 109 10.97 0.13 5.18
CA ARG A 109 10.87 -0.91 4.16
C ARG A 109 9.55 -1.65 4.32
N ILE A 110 8.73 -1.60 3.28
CA ILE A 110 7.41 -2.24 3.25
C ILE A 110 7.30 -3.10 2.01
N VAL A 111 6.75 -4.29 2.22
CA VAL A 111 6.24 -5.16 1.17
C VAL A 111 4.74 -4.96 1.05
N LEU A 112 4.28 -4.63 -0.14
CA LEU A 112 2.89 -4.50 -0.51
C LEU A 112 2.48 -5.75 -1.32
N ILE A 113 1.42 -6.41 -0.88
CA ILE A 113 0.73 -7.44 -1.64
C ILE A 113 -0.65 -6.92 -1.98
N ALA A 114 -0.99 -6.83 -3.25
CA ALA A 114 -2.27 -6.34 -3.73
C ALA A 114 -2.92 -7.42 -4.62
N LEU A 115 -4.22 -7.67 -4.43
CA LEU A 115 -4.98 -8.65 -5.21
C LEU A 115 -6.11 -7.95 -5.95
N SER A 116 -6.51 -8.45 -7.12
CA SER A 116 -7.74 -8.00 -7.75
C SER A 116 -8.95 -8.45 -6.92
N GLN A 117 -10.04 -7.69 -6.94
CA GLN A 117 -11.20 -7.96 -6.07
C GLN A 117 -11.84 -9.34 -6.29
N ASP A 118 -11.73 -9.84 -7.51
CA ASP A 118 -12.26 -11.12 -7.97
C ASP A 118 -11.26 -12.28 -7.78
N TYR A 119 -10.05 -11.99 -7.30
CA TYR A 119 -9.01 -12.99 -7.08
C TYR A 119 -9.15 -13.61 -5.70
N VAL A 120 -9.60 -14.86 -5.66
CA VAL A 120 -9.63 -15.68 -4.46
C VAL A 120 -8.44 -16.63 -4.51
N ILE A 121 -7.56 -16.56 -3.51
CA ILE A 121 -6.54 -17.60 -3.31
C ILE A 121 -7.28 -18.84 -2.84
N THR A 122 -7.37 -19.84 -3.71
CA THR A 122 -7.96 -21.14 -3.39
C THR A 122 -6.90 -22.01 -2.72
N GLU A 123 -7.21 -22.58 -1.56
CA GLU A 123 -6.39 -23.64 -0.98
C GLU A 123 -6.63 -24.91 -1.79
N ASN A 124 -5.71 -25.24 -2.71
CA ASN A 124 -5.60 -26.61 -3.20
C ASN A 124 -4.71 -27.36 -2.21
N ASN A 125 -5.36 -28.22 -1.41
CA ASN A 125 -4.71 -29.20 -0.53
C ASN A 125 -3.96 -30.27 -1.35
#